data_AF-A0AAN7GC25-F1
#
_entry.id   AF-A0AAN7GC25-F1
#
_cell.length_a   1.000
_cell.length_b   1.000
_cell.length_c   1.000
_cell.angle_alpha   90.00
_cell.angle_beta   90.00
_cell.angle_gamma   90.00
#
_symmetry.space_group_name_H-M   'P 1'
#
loop_
_entity.id
_entity.type
_entity.pdbx_description
1 polymer ?
#
loop_
_entity_poly.entity_id
_entity_poly.type
_entity_poly.pdbx_seq_one_letter_code
_entity_poly.pdbx_strand_id
1 'polypeptide(L)'
;MASSHFLCSHHVFLPSYNSFKKSQSHLSLFKPNGSSSFHSNSQFKRIRAMASDSNTPTRRQVEVVYNPEERINKLADEVDKEAPLSRLALFSPCKVNVFLRITNKREDGFHDLASLFHVISLGDILKFSLSPSKTKDSLSTNVSGVPLDDRNLIIKALNLYRKKTGSEKFFWIHLDKKVPTGAGLGGGSSNAATALWAANQFNGCLATEKELQEWSSEIGSDVPFFFSQGAAYCTGRGEVVQNIPPPVPLDIPMVLIKPQQACSTAEVYKNLPHLKFSHLLED
;
A
#
# COMPACT_ATOMS: atom_id res chain seq x y z
N MET A 1 -8.90 4.13 -2.77
CA MET A 1 -7.43 3.92 -2.75
C MET A 1 -7.06 2.93 -3.84
N ALA A 2 -5.80 2.86 -4.28
CA ALA A 2 -5.29 1.97 -5.35
C ALA A 2 -5.49 0.44 -5.13
N SER A 3 -6.35 0.06 -4.19
CA SER A 3 -6.87 -1.29 -3.98
C SER A 3 -8.39 -1.23 -3.75
N SER A 4 -9.16 -1.64 -4.77
CA SER A 4 -10.45 -2.33 -4.56
C SER A 4 -10.94 -3.09 -5.80
N HIS A 5 -10.53 -2.70 -7.03
CA HIS A 5 -11.11 -3.32 -8.25
C HIS A 5 -10.17 -4.18 -9.11
N PHE A 6 -8.84 -4.05 -9.00
CA PHE A 6 -7.97 -4.56 -10.06
C PHE A 6 -7.05 -5.74 -9.71
N LEU A 7 -6.94 -6.13 -8.44
CA LEU A 7 -6.09 -7.26 -8.02
C LEU A 7 -6.88 -8.55 -7.70
N CYS A 8 -8.19 -8.59 -8.00
CA CYS A 8 -9.09 -9.69 -7.57
C CYS A 8 -9.64 -10.53 -8.74
N SER A 9 -9.02 -10.53 -9.90
CA SER A 9 -9.49 -11.34 -11.02
C SER A 9 -8.33 -12.04 -11.69
N HIS A 10 -7.97 -13.22 -11.17
CA HIS A 10 -7.67 -14.45 -11.93
C HIS A 10 -7.00 -15.50 -11.04
N HIS A 11 -7.83 -16.31 -10.36
CA HIS A 11 -7.47 -17.71 -10.14
C HIS A 11 -8.56 -18.62 -10.71
N VAL A 12 -8.11 -19.40 -11.69
CA VAL A 12 -8.83 -20.36 -12.51
C VAL A 12 -9.52 -21.41 -11.64
N PHE A 13 -10.84 -21.51 -11.79
CA PHE A 13 -11.59 -22.73 -11.46
C PHE A 13 -11.20 -23.82 -12.48
N LEU A 14 -10.54 -24.87 -12.01
CA LEU A 14 -10.55 -26.18 -12.66
C LEU A 14 -11.55 -27.06 -11.90
N PRO A 15 -12.67 -27.50 -12.51
CA PRO A 15 -13.52 -28.50 -11.89
C PRO A 15 -12.98 -29.91 -12.16
N SER A 16 -12.86 -30.68 -11.09
CA SER A 16 -12.48 -32.09 -11.10
C SER A 16 -13.72 -33.00 -11.16
N TYR A 17 -13.67 -33.98 -12.08
CA TYR A 17 -14.39 -35.28 -12.15
C TYR A 17 -15.91 -35.23 -12.41
N ASN A 18 -16.51 -36.08 -13.28
CA ASN A 18 -16.22 -37.49 -13.55
C ASN A 18 -16.90 -38.01 -14.84
N SER A 19 -16.44 -39.19 -15.31
CA SER A 19 -17.15 -40.23 -16.11
C SER A 19 -16.83 -40.46 -17.62
N PHE A 20 -16.13 -41.59 -17.84
CA PHE A 20 -16.32 -42.61 -18.90
C PHE A 20 -15.98 -42.33 -20.39
N LYS A 21 -14.83 -42.85 -20.88
CA LYS A 21 -14.69 -44.12 -21.67
C LYS A 21 -13.35 -44.19 -22.46
N LYS A 22 -12.73 -45.37 -22.37
CA LYS A 22 -11.75 -46.05 -23.24
C LYS A 22 -11.20 -45.31 -24.49
N SER A 23 -9.87 -45.26 -24.64
CA SER A 23 -9.13 -46.16 -25.56
C SER A 23 -7.60 -46.05 -25.35
N GLN A 24 -6.91 -47.10 -25.75
CA GLN A 24 -5.48 -47.38 -25.54
C GLN A 24 -4.59 -46.66 -26.56
N SER A 25 -3.39 -46.25 -26.17
CA SER A 25 -2.17 -46.57 -26.93
C SER A 25 -0.91 -46.23 -26.13
N HIS A 26 0.03 -47.17 -26.18
CA HIS A 26 1.37 -47.18 -25.60
C HIS A 26 2.21 -45.92 -25.89
N LEU A 27 3.07 -45.53 -24.94
CA LEU A 27 4.51 -45.29 -25.17
C LEU A 27 5.26 -45.12 -23.83
N SER A 28 6.53 -45.47 -23.87
CA SER A 28 7.34 -46.08 -22.82
C SER A 28 8.18 -45.13 -21.94
N LEU A 29 8.38 -45.60 -20.70
CA LEU A 29 9.51 -45.42 -19.76
C LEU A 29 10.47 -44.23 -19.97
N PHE A 30 10.51 -43.36 -18.96
CA PHE A 30 11.78 -42.88 -18.36
C PHE A 30 11.56 -42.63 -16.85
N LYS A 31 12.35 -43.31 -16.00
CA LYS A 31 12.50 -43.03 -14.56
C LYS A 31 13.75 -42.18 -14.35
N PRO A 32 13.71 -41.27 -13.37
CA PRO A 32 14.79 -41.27 -12.38
C PRO A 32 14.24 -41.26 -10.95
N ASN A 33 14.90 -42.08 -10.12
CA ASN A 33 14.73 -42.12 -8.67
C ASN A 33 15.34 -40.86 -8.04
N GLY A 34 14.69 -40.32 -7.01
CA GLY A 34 15.21 -39.21 -6.21
C GLY A 34 14.17 -38.72 -5.21
N SER A 35 13.94 -39.50 -4.15
CA SER A 35 13.07 -39.18 -3.03
C SER A 35 13.72 -38.17 -2.08
N SER A 36 13.08 -37.02 -1.85
CA SER A 36 13.20 -36.30 -0.58
C SER A 36 11.86 -35.61 -0.26
N SER A 37 11.20 -36.14 0.76
CA SER A 37 9.96 -35.63 1.32
C SER A 37 10.23 -34.44 2.22
N PHE A 38 9.79 -33.24 1.85
CA PHE A 38 9.68 -32.12 2.77
C PHE A 38 8.32 -32.18 3.49
N HIS A 39 8.36 -32.58 4.77
CA HIS A 39 7.29 -32.33 5.73
C HIS A 39 7.41 -30.88 6.22
N SER A 40 6.42 -30.03 5.92
CA SER A 40 6.20 -28.80 6.67
C SER A 40 5.02 -29.01 7.62
N ASN A 41 5.33 -29.43 8.84
CA ASN A 41 4.44 -29.28 9.98
C ASN A 41 4.44 -27.80 10.38
N SER A 42 3.35 -27.09 10.15
CA SER A 42 3.05 -25.85 10.88
C SER A 42 1.71 -26.00 11.59
N GLN A 43 1.77 -26.63 12.76
CA GLN A 43 0.70 -26.54 13.75
C GLN A 43 0.58 -25.09 14.22
N PHE A 44 -0.45 -24.38 13.78
CA PHE A 44 -0.91 -23.18 14.49
C PHE A 44 -1.86 -23.62 15.60
N LYS A 45 -1.34 -23.69 16.83
CA LYS A 45 -2.16 -23.84 18.04
C LYS A 45 -3.08 -22.63 18.18
N ARG A 46 -4.38 -22.81 17.97
CA ARG A 46 -5.41 -21.91 18.51
C ARG A 46 -5.40 -22.03 20.03
N ILE A 47 -4.96 -20.99 20.72
CA ILE A 47 -5.20 -20.86 22.17
C ILE A 47 -6.65 -20.42 22.33
N ARG A 48 -7.51 -21.29 22.87
CA ARG A 48 -8.83 -20.93 23.40
C ARG A 48 -8.62 -20.26 24.76
N ALA A 49 -9.05 -19.02 24.92
CA ALA A 49 -9.31 -18.46 26.23
C ALA A 49 -10.82 -18.56 26.49
N MET A 50 -11.19 -19.21 27.61
CA MET A 50 -12.56 -19.33 28.09
C MET A 50 -13.04 -17.99 28.66
N ALA A 51 -14.32 -17.70 28.45
CA ALA A 51 -15.02 -16.60 29.10
C ALA A 51 -15.39 -16.99 30.55
N SER A 52 -15.26 -16.05 31.47
CA SER A 52 -15.98 -16.05 32.74
C SER A 52 -16.87 -14.81 32.78
N ASP A 53 -18.17 -15.04 32.98
CA ASP A 53 -19.20 -14.00 33.08
C ASP A 53 -18.98 -13.09 34.29
N SER A 54 -19.09 -11.78 34.08
CA SER A 54 -19.76 -10.87 35.02
C SER A 54 -20.08 -9.54 34.33
N ASN A 55 -21.33 -9.10 34.52
CA ASN A 55 -21.95 -7.91 33.95
C ASN A 55 -21.06 -6.66 33.89
N THR A 56 -20.63 -6.25 32.70
CA THR A 56 -20.26 -4.87 32.33
C THR A 56 -20.45 -4.69 30.82
N PRO A 57 -20.83 -3.49 30.33
CA PRO A 57 -21.07 -3.27 28.90
C PRO A 57 -19.74 -3.36 28.16
N THR A 58 -19.50 -4.51 27.53
CA THR A 58 -18.23 -4.83 26.87
C THR A 58 -18.11 -4.05 25.57
N ARG A 59 -17.17 -3.09 25.57
CA ARG A 59 -16.71 -2.35 24.38
C ARG A 59 -16.22 -3.36 23.34
N ARG A 60 -17.03 -3.63 22.31
CA ARG A 60 -16.67 -4.58 21.25
C ARG A 60 -15.46 -4.06 20.47
N GLN A 61 -14.34 -4.79 20.56
CA GLN A 61 -13.18 -4.57 19.68
C GLN A 61 -13.50 -5.17 18.32
N VAL A 62 -13.68 -4.31 17.32
CA VAL A 62 -13.79 -4.73 15.92
C VAL A 62 -12.39 -4.59 15.30
N GLU A 63 -11.83 -5.71 14.87
CA GLU A 63 -10.59 -5.78 14.09
C GLU A 63 -10.96 -5.95 12.62
N VAL A 64 -10.91 -4.86 11.85
CA VAL A 64 -11.10 -4.92 10.40
C VAL A 64 -9.74 -5.23 9.77
N VAL A 65 -9.56 -6.47 9.33
CA VAL A 65 -8.41 -6.93 8.55
C VAL A 65 -8.85 -6.92 7.09
N TYR A 66 -8.32 -6.00 6.29
CA TYR A 66 -8.59 -5.98 4.85
C TYR A 66 -7.79 -7.10 4.15
N ASN A 67 -8.49 -8.08 3.60
CA ASN A 67 -7.97 -9.12 2.71
C ASN A 67 -8.64 -8.93 1.33
N PRO A 68 -7.88 -8.82 0.22
CA PRO A 68 -8.41 -8.51 -1.12
C PRO A 68 -9.49 -9.45 -1.66
N GLU A 69 -9.65 -10.67 -1.14
CA GLU A 69 -10.61 -11.66 -1.67
C GLU A 69 -11.97 -11.62 -0.96
N GLU A 70 -12.83 -10.67 -1.36
CA GLU A 70 -14.32 -10.62 -1.31
C GLU A 70 -15.13 -11.01 -0.05
N ARG A 71 -14.61 -11.73 0.93
CA ARG A 71 -15.39 -12.29 2.06
C ARG A 71 -15.68 -11.32 3.20
N ILE A 72 -15.06 -10.14 3.20
CA ILE A 72 -15.10 -9.18 4.32
C ILE A 72 -16.21 -8.13 4.16
N ASN A 73 -16.56 -7.72 2.94
CA ASN A 73 -17.53 -6.65 2.73
C ASN A 73 -18.89 -7.00 3.35
N LYS A 74 -19.34 -8.26 3.22
CA LYS A 74 -20.62 -8.69 3.80
C LYS A 74 -20.66 -8.69 5.34
N LEU A 75 -19.54 -8.92 6.02
CA LEU A 75 -19.49 -8.91 7.49
C LEU A 75 -19.19 -7.51 8.05
N ALA A 76 -18.41 -6.69 7.34
CA ALA A 76 -18.14 -5.30 7.70
C ALA A 76 -19.43 -4.46 7.63
N ASP A 77 -20.20 -4.60 6.54
CA ASP A 77 -21.48 -3.88 6.34
C ASP A 77 -22.55 -4.22 7.41
N GLU A 78 -22.53 -5.44 7.97
CA GLU A 78 -23.45 -5.87 9.03
C GLU A 78 -23.01 -5.43 10.44
N VAL A 79 -21.72 -5.20 10.67
CA VAL A 79 -21.16 -4.80 11.98
C VAL A 79 -21.07 -3.27 12.13
N ASP A 80 -21.04 -2.53 11.01
CA ASP A 80 -20.70 -1.10 10.95
C ASP A 80 -21.80 -0.09 11.33
N LYS A 81 -23.05 -0.51 11.61
CA LYS A 81 -24.09 0.49 11.89
C LYS A 81 -23.92 1.23 13.22
N GLU A 82 -23.26 0.65 14.24
CA GLU A 82 -23.27 1.26 15.59
C GLU A 82 -21.98 1.14 16.43
N ALA A 83 -20.89 0.55 15.96
CA ALA A 83 -19.66 0.39 16.76
C ALA A 83 -18.53 1.36 16.33
N PRO A 84 -17.90 2.13 17.26
CA PRO A 84 -16.75 2.95 16.92
C PRO A 84 -15.53 2.07 16.57
N LEU A 85 -15.00 2.22 15.36
CA LEU A 85 -13.75 1.62 14.89
C LEU A 85 -12.62 1.86 15.93
N SER A 86 -12.04 0.77 16.44
CA SER A 86 -11.02 0.82 17.49
C SER A 86 -9.62 0.47 17.00
N ARG A 87 -9.54 -0.36 15.95
CA ARG A 87 -8.29 -0.82 15.33
C ARG A 87 -8.47 -1.03 13.84
N LEU A 88 -7.40 -0.84 13.08
CA LEU A 88 -7.39 -1.00 11.62
C LEU A 88 -6.02 -1.53 11.18
N ALA A 89 -5.99 -2.55 10.33
CA ALA A 89 -4.77 -3.05 9.71
C ALA A 89 -4.86 -2.89 8.19
N LEU A 90 -3.94 -2.13 7.61
CA LEU A 90 -3.97 -1.72 6.21
C LEU A 90 -2.71 -2.12 5.46
N PHE A 91 -2.91 -2.61 4.25
CA PHE A 91 -1.84 -2.77 3.28
C PHE A 91 -1.51 -1.44 2.61
N SER A 92 -0.21 -1.17 2.48
CA SER A 92 0.35 0.05 1.91
C SER A 92 1.24 -0.33 0.72
N PRO A 93 0.71 -0.34 -0.51
CA PRO A 93 1.41 -0.87 -1.68
C PRO A 93 2.59 0.02 -2.07
N CYS A 94 3.54 -0.52 -2.82
CA CYS A 94 4.55 0.28 -3.51
C CYS A 94 4.16 0.57 -4.96
N LYS A 95 4.98 1.42 -5.58
CA LYS A 95 4.93 1.68 -7.00
C LYS A 95 6.26 1.45 -7.69
N VAL A 96 6.20 1.33 -9.00
CA VAL A 96 7.34 1.50 -9.90
C VAL A 96 7.03 2.62 -10.89
N ASN A 97 8.08 3.23 -11.43
CA ASN A 97 7.98 4.16 -12.55
C ASN A 97 8.23 3.35 -13.83
N VAL A 98 7.19 3.00 -14.56
CA VAL A 98 7.30 2.30 -15.87
C VAL A 98 7.95 3.21 -16.91
N PHE A 99 7.73 4.51 -16.75
CA PHE A 99 8.37 5.57 -17.52
C PHE A 99 8.65 6.73 -16.58
N LEU A 100 9.78 7.43 -16.75
CA LEU A 100 10.06 8.69 -16.09
C LEU A 100 10.90 9.58 -17.01
N ARG A 101 10.43 10.80 -17.23
CA ARG A 101 11.14 11.84 -17.97
C ARG A 101 11.12 13.13 -17.18
N ILE A 102 12.29 13.71 -16.98
CA ILE A 102 12.43 15.06 -16.45
C ILE A 102 12.27 16.03 -17.62
N THR A 103 11.43 17.05 -17.42
CA THR A 103 11.00 17.98 -18.48
C THR A 103 11.54 19.39 -18.26
N ASN A 104 11.65 19.85 -17.01
CA ASN A 104 12.24 21.14 -16.70
C ASN A 104 12.77 21.20 -15.26
N LYS A 105 13.70 22.12 -14.98
CA LYS A 105 14.06 22.50 -13.61
C LYS A 105 13.21 23.71 -13.21
N ARG A 106 12.65 23.66 -12.00
CA ARG A 106 11.76 24.69 -11.46
C ARG A 106 12.53 25.66 -10.57
N GLU A 107 11.96 26.86 -10.41
CA GLU A 107 12.51 27.88 -9.50
C GLU A 107 12.37 27.50 -8.02
N ASP A 108 11.38 26.67 -7.68
CA ASP A 108 11.14 26.16 -6.33
C ASP A 108 12.13 25.05 -5.89
N GLY A 109 13.14 24.76 -6.71
CA GLY A 109 14.16 23.75 -6.44
C GLY A 109 13.76 22.32 -6.80
N PHE A 110 12.53 22.09 -7.27
CA PHE A 110 12.09 20.81 -7.83
C PHE A 110 12.32 20.74 -9.34
N HIS A 111 11.85 19.66 -9.96
CA HIS A 111 11.82 19.47 -11.39
C HIS A 111 10.42 19.09 -11.84
N ASP A 112 10.00 19.62 -12.98
CA ASP A 112 8.83 19.11 -13.68
C ASP A 112 9.18 17.78 -14.33
N LEU A 113 8.30 16.80 -14.21
CA LEU A 113 8.44 15.46 -14.74
C LEU A 113 7.16 15.00 -15.43
N ALA A 114 7.31 13.98 -16.25
CA ALA A 114 6.23 13.16 -16.78
C ALA A 114 6.58 11.70 -16.47
N SER A 115 5.69 10.96 -15.82
CA SER A 115 5.97 9.59 -15.41
C SER A 115 4.73 8.72 -15.47
N LEU A 116 4.92 7.43 -15.78
CA LEU A 116 3.87 6.42 -15.66
C LEU A 116 4.11 5.64 -14.37
N PHE A 117 3.28 5.88 -13.36
CA PHE A 117 3.33 5.16 -12.11
C PHE A 117 2.42 3.95 -12.18
N HIS A 118 2.87 2.84 -11.58
CA HIS A 118 2.14 1.57 -11.55
C HIS A 118 2.37 0.90 -10.19
N VAL A 119 1.29 0.47 -9.52
CA VAL A 119 1.37 -0.22 -8.24
C VAL A 119 1.84 -1.65 -8.40
N ILE A 120 2.61 -2.12 -7.42
CA ILE A 120 3.04 -3.51 -7.34
C ILE A 120 2.53 -4.17 -6.06
N SER A 121 2.50 -5.50 -6.04
CA SER A 121 2.02 -6.30 -4.90
C SER A 121 2.97 -6.31 -3.69
N LEU A 122 4.17 -5.73 -3.82
CA LEU A 122 5.06 -5.46 -2.69
C LEU A 122 4.54 -4.24 -1.91
N GLY A 123 4.47 -4.35 -0.58
CA GLY A 123 4.04 -3.24 0.28
C GLY A 123 4.31 -3.48 1.75
N ASP A 124 4.05 -2.45 2.54
CA ASP A 124 4.14 -2.46 4.00
C ASP A 124 2.76 -2.75 4.61
N ILE A 125 2.72 -3.06 5.91
CA ILE A 125 1.47 -3.14 6.69
C ILE A 125 1.50 -2.07 7.78
N LEU A 126 0.45 -1.25 7.87
CA LEU A 126 0.25 -0.32 8.97
C LEU A 126 -0.89 -0.79 9.85
N LYS A 127 -0.65 -0.86 11.16
CA LYS A 127 -1.65 -1.15 12.17
C LYS A 127 -1.91 0.11 12.96
N PHE A 128 -3.17 0.54 13.03
CA PHE A 128 -3.62 1.71 13.76
C PHE A 128 -4.53 1.31 14.91
N SER A 129 -4.43 2.01 16.02
CA SER A 129 -5.46 2.05 17.06
C SER A 129 -5.57 3.46 17.61
N LEU A 130 -6.72 3.81 18.19
CA LEU A 130 -6.84 5.07 18.91
C LEU A 130 -5.85 5.12 20.07
N SER A 131 -5.14 6.24 20.18
CA SER A 131 -4.26 6.49 21.32
C SER A 131 -5.09 6.91 22.53
N PRO A 132 -4.78 6.42 23.73
CA PRO A 132 -5.27 7.04 24.96
C PRO A 132 -4.66 8.43 25.19
N SER A 133 -3.52 8.74 24.56
CA SER A 133 -2.94 10.08 24.56
C SER A 133 -3.76 11.02 23.69
N LYS A 134 -3.98 12.25 24.16
CA LYS A 134 -4.63 13.33 23.40
C LYS A 134 -3.66 14.41 22.90
N THR A 135 -2.35 14.13 22.92
CA THR A 135 -1.33 15.15 22.63
C THR A 135 -0.33 14.74 21.56
N LYS A 136 -0.15 13.44 21.31
CA LYS A 136 0.79 12.95 20.30
C LYS A 136 0.45 11.55 19.80
N ASP A 137 0.78 11.32 18.53
CA ASP A 137 0.81 9.99 17.95
C ASP A 137 2.02 9.20 18.48
N SER A 138 1.91 7.86 18.49
CA SER A 138 3.00 6.95 18.83
C SER A 138 3.27 6.03 17.65
N LEU A 139 4.45 6.09 17.06
CA LEU A 139 4.84 5.26 15.93
C LEU A 139 5.95 4.28 16.32
N SER A 140 5.77 3.03 15.92
CA SER A 140 6.77 1.96 16.07
C SER A 140 6.95 1.21 14.75
N THR A 141 8.04 0.47 14.61
CA THR A 141 8.33 -0.34 13.42
C THR A 141 9.27 -1.49 13.74
N ASN A 142 9.30 -2.49 12.88
CA ASN A 142 10.22 -3.64 12.92
C ASN A 142 11.62 -3.36 12.33
N VAL A 143 11.84 -2.20 11.68
CA VAL A 143 13.10 -1.86 11.00
C VAL A 143 13.81 -0.68 11.68
N SER A 144 15.07 -0.86 12.06
CA SER A 144 15.88 0.21 12.64
C SER A 144 16.20 1.32 11.62
N GLY A 145 16.41 2.54 12.11
CA GLY A 145 16.79 3.70 11.29
C GLY A 145 15.63 4.38 10.55
N VAL A 146 14.42 3.83 10.56
CA VAL A 146 13.22 4.55 10.14
C VAL A 146 12.87 5.60 11.21
N PRO A 147 12.75 6.90 10.88
CA PRO A 147 12.38 7.91 11.85
C PRO A 147 11.01 7.61 12.47
N LEU A 148 10.85 7.82 13.77
CA LEU A 148 9.59 7.60 14.51
C LEU A 148 8.95 8.91 15.00
N ASP A 149 9.52 10.04 14.58
CA ASP A 149 9.14 11.40 14.95
C ASP A 149 8.50 12.15 13.76
N ASP A 150 8.38 13.47 13.86
CA ASP A 150 7.78 14.35 12.84
C ASP A 150 8.51 14.33 11.48
N ARG A 151 9.69 13.70 11.39
CA ARG A 151 10.35 13.47 10.10
C ARG A 151 9.65 12.36 9.30
N ASN A 152 8.95 11.44 9.95
CA ASN A 152 8.22 10.36 9.30
C ASN A 152 6.97 10.86 8.57
N LEU A 153 6.77 10.44 7.33
CA LEU A 153 5.63 10.89 6.51
C LEU A 153 4.28 10.42 7.06
N ILE A 154 4.22 9.31 7.82
CA ILE A 154 3.01 8.88 8.55
C ILE A 154 2.61 9.96 9.57
N ILE A 155 3.56 10.44 10.36
CA ILE A 155 3.28 11.46 11.38
C ILE A 155 2.88 12.79 10.71
N LYS A 156 3.57 13.18 9.64
CA LYS A 156 3.19 14.36 8.84
C LYS A 156 1.77 14.25 8.27
N ALA A 157 1.38 13.08 7.77
CA ALA A 157 0.03 12.81 7.28
C ALA A 157 -1.03 13.02 8.37
N LEU A 158 -0.83 12.43 9.55
CA LEU A 158 -1.75 12.57 10.67
C LEU A 158 -1.85 14.02 11.17
N ASN A 159 -0.71 14.72 11.26
CA ASN A 159 -0.67 16.15 11.58
C ASN A 159 -1.45 16.99 10.56
N LEU A 160 -1.25 16.74 9.25
CA LEU A 160 -1.96 17.44 8.19
C LEU A 160 -3.47 17.17 8.25
N TYR A 161 -3.87 15.91 8.43
CA TYR A 161 -5.29 15.53 8.55
C TYR A 161 -5.97 16.31 9.69
N ARG A 162 -5.34 16.36 10.87
CA ARG A 162 -5.86 17.14 12.00
C ARG A 162 -5.95 18.63 11.68
N LYS A 163 -4.91 19.20 11.05
CA LYS A 163 -4.90 20.60 10.62
C LYS A 163 -6.05 20.93 9.67
N LYS A 164 -6.39 20.02 8.75
CA LYS A 164 -7.45 20.22 7.73
C LYS A 164 -8.87 20.01 8.28
N THR A 165 -9.03 19.14 9.27
CA THR A 165 -10.36 18.68 9.73
C THR A 165 -10.75 19.12 11.14
N GLY A 166 -9.80 19.62 11.93
CA GLY A 166 -10.01 19.90 13.36
C GLY A 166 -10.10 18.65 14.23
N SER A 167 -9.77 17.46 13.70
CA SER A 167 -9.78 16.22 14.48
C SER A 167 -8.82 16.29 15.67
N GLU A 168 -9.29 15.85 16.84
CA GLU A 168 -8.50 15.74 18.08
C GLU A 168 -8.00 14.30 18.33
N LYS A 169 -8.15 13.41 17.35
CA LYS A 169 -7.76 12.00 17.50
C LYS A 169 -6.28 11.82 17.23
N PHE A 170 -5.66 11.04 18.12
CA PHE A 170 -4.29 10.58 18.01
C PHE A 170 -4.27 9.06 17.97
N PHE A 171 -3.19 8.51 17.44
CA PHE A 171 -3.09 7.10 17.10
C PHE A 171 -1.83 6.45 17.69
N TRP A 172 -1.96 5.17 18.00
CA TRP A 172 -0.82 4.27 18.04
C TRP A 172 -0.71 3.58 16.69
N ILE A 173 0.48 3.61 16.12
CA ILE A 173 0.78 3.08 14.81
C ILE A 173 1.93 2.09 14.93
N HIS A 174 1.78 0.92 14.32
CA HIS A 174 2.88 0.01 14.06
C HIS A 174 3.05 -0.19 12.56
N LEU A 175 4.23 0.15 12.05
CA LEU A 175 4.64 -0.07 10.68
C LEU A 175 5.45 -1.37 10.58
N ASP A 176 4.84 -2.42 10.04
CA ASP A 176 5.56 -3.62 9.60
C ASP A 176 6.10 -3.35 8.19
N LYS A 177 7.36 -2.95 8.15
CA LYS A 177 8.07 -2.52 6.96
C LYS A 177 8.73 -3.71 6.26
N LYS A 178 8.34 -3.91 5.00
CA LYS A 178 8.92 -4.89 4.06
C LYS A 178 9.56 -4.20 2.87
N VAL A 179 9.07 -3.01 2.52
CA VAL A 179 9.59 -2.22 1.41
C VAL A 179 10.95 -1.65 1.79
N PRO A 180 12.02 -1.90 1.01
CA PRO A 180 13.33 -1.36 1.30
C PRO A 180 13.34 0.18 1.28
N THR A 181 13.89 0.79 2.33
CA THR A 181 14.06 2.25 2.40
C THR A 181 15.02 2.73 1.30
N GLY A 182 14.71 3.87 0.68
CA GLY A 182 15.58 4.49 -0.34
C GLY A 182 15.68 3.70 -1.65
N ALA A 183 14.72 2.82 -1.96
CA ALA A 183 14.69 2.01 -3.18
C ALA A 183 13.92 2.64 -4.35
N GLY A 184 13.42 3.87 -4.23
CA GLY A 184 12.65 4.54 -5.29
C GLY A 184 11.20 4.04 -5.47
N LEU A 185 10.74 3.14 -4.59
CA LEU A 185 9.44 2.45 -4.70
C LEU A 185 8.24 3.20 -4.11
N GLY A 186 8.44 4.42 -3.60
CA GLY A 186 7.37 5.22 -3.01
C GLY A 186 6.79 4.66 -1.70
N GLY A 187 7.45 3.71 -1.02
CA GLY A 187 6.91 3.09 0.19
C GLY A 187 6.54 4.07 1.30
N GLY A 188 7.40 5.05 1.60
CA GLY A 188 7.09 6.08 2.60
C GLY A 188 5.90 6.97 2.18
N SER A 189 5.79 7.29 0.89
CA SER A 189 4.67 8.06 0.34
C SER A 189 3.36 7.26 0.44
N SER A 190 3.41 5.97 0.14
CA SER A 190 2.27 5.07 0.33
C SER A 190 1.84 5.02 1.79
N ASN A 191 2.80 4.87 2.72
CA ASN A 191 2.48 4.83 4.15
C ASN A 191 1.77 6.11 4.61
N ALA A 192 2.15 7.27 4.06
CA ALA A 192 1.52 8.55 4.34
C ALA A 192 0.08 8.63 3.80
N ALA A 193 -0.15 8.20 2.54
CA ALA A 193 -1.49 8.12 1.97
C ALA A 193 -2.39 7.17 2.77
N THR A 194 -1.87 6.00 3.15
CA THR A 194 -2.57 5.04 4.02
C THR A 194 -2.91 5.65 5.38
N ALA A 195 -2.02 6.46 5.96
CA ALA A 195 -2.26 7.14 7.23
C ALA A 195 -3.33 8.25 7.14
N LEU A 196 -3.33 9.05 6.06
CA LEU A 196 -4.41 10.01 5.78
C LEU A 196 -5.76 9.30 5.69
N TRP A 197 -5.81 8.22 4.92
CA TRP A 197 -7.03 7.44 4.74
C TRP A 197 -7.50 6.81 6.05
N ALA A 198 -6.60 6.19 6.83
CA ALA A 198 -6.92 5.62 8.14
C ALA A 198 -7.49 6.68 9.10
N ALA A 199 -6.84 7.85 9.20
CA ALA A 199 -7.32 8.94 10.03
C ALA A 199 -8.75 9.37 9.63
N ASN A 200 -9.04 9.41 8.33
CA ASN A 200 -10.37 9.70 7.83
C ASN A 200 -11.41 8.65 8.27
N GLN A 201 -11.08 7.36 8.15
CA GLN A 201 -11.96 6.27 8.61
C GLN A 201 -12.29 6.37 10.10
N PHE A 202 -11.26 6.58 10.95
CA PHE A 202 -11.48 6.75 12.39
C PHE A 202 -12.30 7.98 12.76
N ASN A 203 -12.46 8.95 11.85
CA ASN A 203 -13.26 10.14 12.04
C ASN A 203 -14.63 10.08 11.35
N GLY A 204 -15.04 8.92 10.83
CA GLY A 204 -16.33 8.78 10.15
C GLY A 204 -16.34 9.45 8.77
N CYS A 205 -15.20 9.43 8.08
CA CYS A 205 -15.06 9.91 6.71
C CYS A 205 -15.42 11.40 6.53
N LEU A 206 -14.87 12.28 7.38
CA LEU A 206 -15.09 13.73 7.30
C LEU A 206 -14.66 14.35 5.98
N ALA A 207 -13.66 13.76 5.31
CA ALA A 207 -13.15 14.20 4.02
C ALA A 207 -13.49 13.19 2.92
N THR A 208 -13.71 13.68 1.71
CA THR A 208 -13.80 12.87 0.50
C THR A 208 -12.42 12.33 0.08
N GLU A 209 -12.38 11.25 -0.70
CA GLU A 209 -11.11 10.71 -1.21
C GLU A 209 -10.37 11.73 -2.10
N LYS A 210 -11.11 12.57 -2.82
CA LYS A 210 -10.55 13.66 -3.63
C LYS A 210 -9.83 14.69 -2.77
N GLU A 211 -10.44 15.13 -1.67
CA GLU A 211 -9.79 16.07 -0.73
C GLU A 211 -8.54 15.45 -0.09
N LEU A 212 -8.60 14.17 0.30
CA LEU A 212 -7.42 13.47 0.82
C LEU A 212 -6.29 13.44 -0.21
N GLN A 213 -6.61 13.17 -1.49
CA GLN A 213 -5.64 13.17 -2.58
C GLN A 213 -5.03 14.57 -2.76
N GLU A 214 -5.84 15.63 -2.79
CA GLU A 214 -5.39 17.02 -2.92
C GLU A 214 -4.44 17.42 -1.77
N TRP A 215 -4.83 17.18 -0.51
CA TRP A 215 -4.01 17.51 0.65
C TRP A 215 -2.69 16.74 0.67
N SER A 216 -2.71 15.50 0.19
CA SER A 216 -1.54 14.63 0.25
C SER A 216 -0.33 15.15 -0.54
N SER A 217 -0.56 16.04 -1.52
CA SER A 217 0.50 16.74 -2.26
C SER A 217 1.38 17.64 -1.38
N GLU A 218 0.86 18.10 -0.23
CA GLU A 218 1.64 18.86 0.77
C GLU A 218 2.66 17.98 1.52
N ILE A 219 2.46 16.66 1.52
CA ILE A 219 3.33 15.71 2.23
C ILE A 219 4.48 15.25 1.31
N GLY A 220 4.19 14.98 0.05
CA GLY A 220 5.19 14.59 -0.95
C GLY A 220 4.58 14.33 -2.33
N SER A 221 5.38 14.51 -3.37
CA SER A 221 4.90 14.46 -4.77
C SER A 221 4.31 13.12 -5.18
N ASP A 222 4.82 12.00 -4.63
CA ASP A 222 4.33 10.65 -4.95
C ASP A 222 3.08 10.26 -4.13
N VAL A 223 2.71 11.01 -3.08
CA VAL A 223 1.61 10.60 -2.17
C VAL A 223 0.24 10.61 -2.86
N PRO A 224 -0.12 11.62 -3.68
CA PRO A 224 -1.42 11.64 -4.39
C PRO A 224 -1.67 10.43 -5.28
N PHE A 225 -0.62 9.79 -5.80
CA PHE A 225 -0.75 8.61 -6.64
C PHE A 225 -1.42 7.44 -5.92
N PHE A 226 -1.25 7.30 -4.60
CA PHE A 226 -1.80 6.15 -3.86
C PHE A 226 -3.33 6.23 -3.65
N PHE A 227 -3.93 7.36 -4.01
CA PHE A 227 -5.39 7.54 -4.16
C PHE A 227 -5.90 7.28 -5.59
N SER A 228 -5.02 6.91 -6.53
CA SER A 228 -5.38 6.54 -7.90
C SER A 228 -6.00 5.14 -8.00
N GLN A 229 -6.30 4.69 -9.22
CA GLN A 229 -6.77 3.33 -9.52
C GLN A 229 -5.63 2.32 -9.74
N GLY A 230 -4.39 2.65 -9.33
CA GLY A 230 -3.24 1.74 -9.39
C GLY A 230 -2.32 1.96 -10.60
N ALA A 231 -2.76 2.69 -11.61
CA ALA A 231 -1.89 3.18 -12.67
C ALA A 231 -2.27 4.62 -13.04
N ALA A 232 -1.26 5.46 -13.20
CA ALA A 232 -1.49 6.88 -13.50
C ALA A 232 -0.35 7.47 -14.34
N TYR A 233 -0.74 8.41 -15.20
CA TYR A 233 0.17 9.39 -15.77
C TYR A 233 0.29 10.56 -14.79
N CYS A 234 1.51 10.78 -14.29
CA CYS A 234 1.82 11.78 -13.28
C CYS A 234 2.68 12.89 -13.88
N THR A 235 2.27 14.15 -13.65
CA THR A 235 2.97 15.36 -14.12
C THR A 235 3.21 16.37 -12.99
N GLY A 236 3.75 17.55 -13.31
CA GLY A 236 4.25 18.49 -12.32
C GLY A 236 5.50 17.91 -11.66
N ARG A 237 5.57 17.91 -10.34
CA ARG A 237 6.60 17.18 -9.57
C ARG A 237 6.23 15.70 -9.36
N GLY A 238 5.08 15.26 -9.89
CA GLY A 238 4.47 13.94 -9.70
C GLY A 238 3.09 13.98 -9.01
N GLU A 239 2.70 15.14 -8.48
CA GLU A 239 1.46 15.34 -7.71
C GLU A 239 0.20 15.49 -8.57
N VAL A 240 0.35 15.83 -9.86
CA VAL A 240 -0.78 15.92 -10.79
C VAL A 240 -1.04 14.54 -11.35
N VAL A 241 -2.07 13.87 -10.84
CA VAL A 241 -2.37 12.45 -11.11
C VAL A 241 -3.54 12.32 -12.08
N GLN A 242 -3.31 11.69 -13.22
CA GLN A 242 -4.34 11.28 -14.16
C GLN A 242 -4.40 9.76 -14.23
N ASN A 243 -5.53 9.16 -13.84
CA ASN A 243 -5.73 7.71 -13.95
C ASN A 243 -5.61 7.26 -15.42
N ILE A 244 -4.96 6.13 -15.63
CA ILE A 244 -4.84 5.47 -16.93
C ILE A 244 -5.09 3.97 -16.77
N PRO A 245 -5.46 3.25 -17.84
CA PRO A 245 -5.38 1.79 -17.84
C PRO A 245 -3.97 1.33 -17.47
N PRO A 246 -3.79 0.23 -16.71
CA PRO A 246 -2.47 -0.28 -16.37
C PRO A 246 -1.62 -0.51 -17.63
N PRO A 247 -0.46 0.17 -17.78
CA PRO A 247 0.42 -0.04 -18.95
C PRO A 247 1.01 -1.45 -18.99
N VAL A 248 0.96 -2.16 -17.87
CA VAL A 248 1.37 -3.55 -17.73
C VAL A 248 0.29 -4.27 -16.90
N PRO A 249 -0.11 -5.52 -17.24
CA PRO A 249 -1.02 -6.31 -16.42
C PRO A 249 -0.56 -6.39 -14.97
N LEU A 250 -1.48 -6.28 -14.01
CA LEU A 250 -1.15 -6.24 -12.59
C LEU A 250 -0.76 -7.61 -12.02
N ASP A 251 -1.15 -8.68 -12.71
CA ASP A 251 -0.83 -10.07 -12.40
C ASP A 251 0.48 -10.55 -13.05
N ILE A 252 1.16 -9.69 -13.83
CA ILE A 252 2.44 -10.05 -14.40
C ILE A 252 3.47 -10.29 -13.28
N PRO A 253 4.19 -11.41 -13.28
CA PRO A 253 5.29 -11.59 -12.35
C PRO A 253 6.40 -10.57 -12.61
N MET A 254 6.77 -9.81 -11.58
CA MET A 254 7.89 -8.87 -11.63
C MET A 254 8.99 -9.29 -10.65
N VAL A 255 10.25 -9.17 -11.06
CA VAL A 255 11.41 -9.39 -10.19
C VAL A 255 12.04 -8.04 -9.88
N LEU A 256 12.04 -7.67 -8.59
CA LEU A 256 12.70 -6.47 -8.11
C LEU A 256 14.11 -6.81 -7.62
N ILE A 257 15.13 -6.16 -8.21
CA ILE A 257 16.53 -6.29 -7.78
C ILE A 257 16.96 -4.98 -7.14
N LYS A 258 17.15 -4.98 -5.81
CA LYS A 258 17.58 -3.81 -5.04
C LYS A 258 19.07 -3.97 -4.66
N PRO A 259 20.01 -3.16 -5.20
CA PRO A 259 21.42 -3.19 -4.79
C PRO A 259 21.60 -2.69 -3.35
N GLN A 260 22.62 -3.09 -2.58
CA GLN A 260 22.73 -2.70 -1.15
C GLN A 260 22.66 -1.17 -0.90
N GLN A 261 23.23 -0.37 -1.80
CA GLN A 261 23.28 1.10 -1.71
C GLN A 261 21.87 1.71 -1.80
N ALA A 262 21.56 2.62 -0.88
CA ALA A 262 20.38 3.49 -1.00
C ALA A 262 20.70 4.66 -1.94
N CYS A 263 19.70 5.14 -2.66
CA CYS A 263 19.85 6.29 -3.55
C CYS A 263 19.04 7.47 -3.01
N SER A 264 19.71 8.59 -2.73
CA SER A 264 19.04 9.82 -2.31
C SER A 264 18.36 10.47 -3.51
N THR A 265 17.03 10.53 -3.51
CA THR A 265 16.27 11.21 -4.57
C THR A 265 16.77 12.64 -4.77
N ALA A 266 16.95 13.39 -3.69
CA ALA A 266 17.42 14.78 -3.78
C ALA A 266 18.82 14.89 -4.42
N GLU A 267 19.73 13.96 -4.11
CA GLU A 267 21.08 13.94 -4.68
C GLU A 267 21.08 13.59 -6.16
N VAL A 268 20.30 12.59 -6.56
CA VAL A 268 20.13 12.21 -7.98
C VAL A 268 19.62 13.41 -8.79
N TYR A 269 18.57 14.08 -8.31
CA TYR A 269 18.00 15.24 -9.00
C TYR A 269 18.94 16.44 -8.99
N LYS A 270 19.74 16.65 -7.94
CA LYS A 270 20.74 17.73 -7.89
C LYS A 270 21.86 17.54 -8.92
N ASN A 271 22.23 16.29 -9.20
CA ASN A 271 23.29 15.94 -10.13
C ASN A 271 22.81 15.74 -11.57
N LEU A 272 21.53 16.00 -11.87
CA LEU A 272 21.04 15.98 -13.24
C LEU A 272 21.77 17.05 -14.06
N PRO A 273 22.40 16.68 -15.20
CA PRO A 273 23.01 17.67 -16.08
C PRO A 273 21.93 18.64 -16.58
N HIS A 274 22.31 19.89 -16.84
CA HIS A 274 21.40 20.86 -17.45
C HIS A 274 20.91 20.29 -18.80
N LEU A 275 19.66 19.87 -18.83
CA LEU A 275 19.02 19.38 -20.04
C LEU A 275 18.84 20.57 -20.98
N LYS A 276 19.69 20.67 -22.01
CA LYS A 276 19.49 21.62 -23.11
C LYS A 276 18.37 21.07 -23.99
N PHE A 277 17.14 21.50 -23.72
CA PHE A 277 16.00 21.20 -24.60
C PHE A 277 15.98 22.19 -25.78
N SER A 278 16.98 22.10 -26.64
CA SER A 278 16.97 22.74 -27.95
C SER A 278 16.87 21.62 -28.99
N HIS A 279 15.79 21.62 -29.78
CA HIS A 279 15.48 20.72 -30.91
C HIS A 279 14.89 19.35 -30.54
N LEU A 280 13.58 19.25 -30.29
CA LEU A 280 12.80 18.00 -30.55
C LEU A 280 11.28 18.27 -30.72
N LEU A 281 10.88 19.46 -31.17
CA LEU A 281 9.50 19.76 -31.60
C LEU A 281 9.49 20.51 -32.94
N GLU A 282 10.31 20.04 -33.88
CA GLU A 282 10.10 20.27 -35.31
C GLU A 282 10.09 18.89 -35.95
N ASP A 283 8.86 18.41 -36.22
CA ASP A 283 8.40 17.51 -37.30
C ASP A 283 7.22 16.64 -36.83
#